data_AF-A0A1A2XY69-F1
#
_entry.id   AF-A0A1A2XY69-F1
#
_cell.length_a   1.000
_cell.length_b   1.000
_cell.length_c   1.000
_cell.angle_alpha   90.00
_cell.angle_beta   90.00
_cell.angle_gamma   90.00
#
_symmetry.space_group_name_H-M   'P 1'
#
loop_
_entity.id
_entity.type
_entity.pdbx_description
1 polymer ?
#
loop_
_entity_poly.entity_id
_entity_poly.type
_entity_poly.pdbx_seq_one_letter_code
_entity_poly.pdbx_strand_id
1 'polypeptide(L)'
;MLEDDWKVVAERLWRSFIDLREVVEDTNVDDPITSREALQQFCRYAFELHDWLLAADIEQSSKDAVRQLFGKRSKNPAQRIPPTSIALAACADLANESKHAVLDHASYSEGGHACVTHEDMSSINDLPEVARQFVDDVPRLGDHQWMWIITVNGKEYDALLLAEDAMNDWTSCLVDIGLVTWHVNGWSFR
;
A
#
# COMPACT_ATOMS: atom_id res chain seq x y z
N MET A 1 -14.72 -12.36 21.28
CA MET A 1 -15.00 -12.12 19.85
C MET A 1 -14.74 -10.65 19.62
N LEU A 2 -13.61 -10.30 19.01
CA LEU A 2 -13.47 -8.96 18.43
C LEU A 2 -14.35 -8.99 17.18
N GLU A 3 -15.44 -8.22 17.20
CA GLU A 3 -16.17 -7.89 15.98
C GLU A 3 -15.22 -7.06 15.12
N ASP A 4 -14.45 -7.74 14.25
CA ASP A 4 -13.65 -7.04 13.25
C ASP A 4 -14.65 -6.25 12.38
N ASP A 5 -14.49 -4.93 12.32
CA ASP A 5 -15.20 -4.03 11.43
C ASP A 5 -14.18 -3.21 10.60
N TRP A 6 -14.67 -2.35 9.71
CA TRP A 6 -13.78 -1.54 8.87
C TRP A 6 -12.92 -0.56 9.71
N LYS A 7 -13.37 -0.14 10.90
CA LYS A 7 -12.62 0.77 11.78
C LYS A 7 -11.41 0.05 12.37
N VAL A 8 -11.58 -1.19 12.82
CA VAL A 8 -10.47 -2.04 13.30
C VAL A 8 -9.42 -2.24 12.21
N VAL A 9 -9.85 -2.50 10.96
CA VAL A 9 -8.90 -2.66 9.84
C VAL A 9 -8.22 -1.35 9.48
N ALA A 10 -8.95 -0.23 9.52
CA ALA A 10 -8.40 1.10 9.31
C ALA A 10 -7.30 1.45 10.36
N GLU A 11 -7.51 1.10 11.62
CA GLU A 11 -6.46 1.24 12.65
C GLU A 11 -5.28 0.30 12.43
N ARG A 12 -5.53 -0.96 12.03
CA ARG A 12 -4.46 -1.93 11.71
C ARG A 12 -3.60 -1.45 10.54
N LEU A 13 -4.23 -0.88 9.51
CA LEU A 13 -3.55 -0.24 8.38
C LEU A 13 -2.64 0.90 8.87
N TRP A 14 -3.16 1.82 9.67
CA TRP A 14 -2.36 2.93 10.22
C TRP A 14 -1.17 2.42 11.04
N ARG A 15 -1.36 1.43 11.92
CA ARG A 15 -0.27 0.82 12.70
C ARG A 15 0.77 0.16 11.80
N SER A 16 0.34 -0.62 10.80
CA SER A 16 1.29 -1.25 9.86
C SER A 16 2.07 -0.26 9.01
N PHE A 17 1.53 0.93 8.75
CA PHE A 17 2.27 2.00 8.08
C PHE A 17 3.38 2.57 8.98
N ILE A 18 3.10 2.73 10.28
CA ILE A 18 4.12 3.11 11.27
C ILE A 18 5.20 2.02 11.34
N ASP A 19 4.80 0.75 11.46
CA ASP A 19 5.74 -0.37 11.51
C ASP A 19 6.63 -0.41 10.25
N LEU A 20 6.06 -0.22 9.05
CA LEU A 20 6.82 -0.15 7.80
C LEU A 20 7.83 1.00 7.79
N ARG A 21 7.45 2.17 8.29
CA ARG A 21 8.36 3.32 8.44
C ARG A 21 9.48 3.02 9.42
N GLU A 22 9.16 2.44 10.57
CA GLU A 22 10.14 2.06 11.57
C GLU A 22 11.15 1.06 11.00
N VAL A 23 10.74 0.10 10.16
CA VAL A 23 11.69 -0.81 9.49
C VAL A 23 12.64 -0.08 8.53
N VAL A 24 12.18 0.95 7.82
CA VAL A 24 13.07 1.77 6.96
C VAL A 24 14.03 2.60 7.81
N GLU A 25 13.58 3.07 8.97
CA GLU A 25 14.37 3.87 9.91
C GLU A 25 15.28 2.99 10.81
N ASP A 26 14.98 1.70 10.97
CA ASP A 26 15.79 0.75 11.73
C ASP A 26 17.01 0.33 10.94
N THR A 27 18.17 0.51 11.57
CA THR A 27 19.50 0.25 11.00
C THR A 27 20.03 -1.12 11.39
N ASN A 28 19.24 -1.93 12.13
CA ASN A 28 19.66 -3.22 12.63
C ASN A 28 19.64 -4.30 11.54
N VAL A 29 20.84 -4.77 11.19
CA VAL A 29 21.11 -5.64 10.03
C VAL A 29 20.69 -7.10 10.24
N ASP A 30 20.43 -7.49 11.50
CA ASP A 30 20.29 -8.89 11.89
C ASP A 30 18.88 -9.49 11.66
N ASP A 31 17.88 -8.70 11.23
CA ASP A 31 16.48 -9.16 11.11
C ASP A 31 15.81 -8.89 9.74
N PRO A 32 16.20 -9.62 8.68
CA PRO A 32 15.64 -9.47 7.33
C PRO A 32 14.25 -10.08 7.12
N ILE A 33 13.78 -10.96 8.02
CA ILE A 33 12.48 -11.62 7.84
C ILE A 33 11.33 -10.67 8.18
N THR A 34 11.54 -9.78 9.16
CA THR A 34 10.55 -8.80 9.61
C THR A 34 10.28 -7.69 8.58
N SER A 35 11.26 -7.40 7.71
CA SER A 35 11.20 -6.25 6.81
C SER A 35 10.23 -6.45 5.63
N ARG A 36 10.33 -7.58 4.91
CA ARG A 36 9.37 -7.97 3.86
C ARG A 36 7.96 -8.17 4.41
N GLU A 37 7.86 -8.76 5.59
CA GLU A 37 6.58 -8.98 6.26
C GLU A 37 5.85 -7.66 6.54
N ALA A 38 6.57 -6.60 6.93
CA ALA A 38 5.98 -5.28 7.15
C ALA A 38 5.31 -4.71 5.88
N LEU A 39 6.00 -4.74 4.73
CA LEU A 39 5.43 -4.28 3.46
C LEU A 39 4.21 -5.12 3.05
N GLN A 40 4.31 -6.45 3.13
CA GLN A 40 3.20 -7.33 2.79
C GLN A 40 2.00 -7.12 3.71
N GLN A 41 2.23 -6.91 5.01
CA GLN A 41 1.20 -6.69 6.00
C GLN A 41 0.49 -5.34 5.79
N PHE A 42 1.25 -4.28 5.46
CA PHE A 42 0.69 -3.00 5.06
C PHE A 42 -0.21 -3.13 3.83
N CYS A 43 0.30 -3.71 2.73
CA CYS A 43 -0.47 -3.89 1.49
C CYS A 43 -1.72 -4.73 1.72
N ARG A 44 -1.62 -5.75 2.57
CA ARG A 44 -2.75 -6.60 2.96
C ARG A 44 -3.83 -5.80 3.68
N TYR A 45 -3.49 -5.02 4.70
CA TYR A 45 -4.48 -4.21 5.40
C TYR A 45 -5.06 -3.10 4.52
N ALA A 46 -4.25 -2.52 3.64
CA ALA A 46 -4.71 -1.52 2.67
C ALA A 46 -5.78 -2.10 1.74
N PHE A 47 -5.61 -3.34 1.30
CA PHE A 47 -6.61 -4.02 0.47
C PHE A 47 -7.78 -4.60 1.27
N GLU A 48 -7.55 -5.11 2.48
CA GLU A 48 -8.64 -5.60 3.34
C GLU A 48 -9.62 -4.48 3.72
N LEU A 49 -9.14 -3.25 3.91
CA LEU A 49 -10.00 -2.11 4.18
C LEU A 49 -11.03 -1.87 3.05
N HIS A 50 -10.63 -2.07 1.80
CA HIS A 50 -11.54 -2.01 0.66
C HIS A 50 -12.67 -3.04 0.79
N ASP A 51 -12.33 -4.31 1.04
CA ASP A 51 -13.34 -5.37 1.15
C ASP A 51 -14.31 -5.12 2.31
N TRP A 52 -13.80 -4.65 3.45
CA TRP A 52 -14.61 -4.29 4.60
C TRP A 52 -15.55 -3.11 4.33
N LEU A 53 -15.08 -2.05 3.66
CA LEU A 53 -15.92 -0.91 3.32
C LEU A 53 -17.01 -1.27 2.30
N LEU A 54 -16.72 -2.16 1.35
CA LEU A 54 -17.73 -2.64 0.40
C LEU A 54 -18.80 -3.52 1.07
N ALA A 55 -18.41 -4.28 2.09
CA ALA A 55 -19.32 -5.09 2.89
C ALA A 55 -20.09 -4.30 3.96
N ALA A 56 -19.55 -3.15 4.40
CA ALA A 56 -20.15 -2.32 5.44
C ALA A 56 -21.51 -1.74 5.04
N ASP A 57 -22.33 -1.41 6.05
CA ASP A 57 -23.61 -0.72 5.86
C ASP A 57 -23.39 0.79 5.72
N ILE A 58 -22.82 1.19 4.58
CA ILE A 58 -22.58 2.58 4.18
C ILE A 58 -23.30 2.91 2.87
N GLU A 59 -23.48 4.20 2.58
CA GLU A 59 -24.15 4.66 1.37
C GLU A 59 -23.52 4.08 0.10
N GLN A 60 -24.34 3.79 -0.90
CA GLN A 60 -23.88 3.23 -2.17
C GLN A 60 -22.90 4.15 -2.90
N SER A 61 -23.10 5.48 -2.81
CA SER A 61 -22.18 6.51 -3.31
C SER A 61 -20.78 6.36 -2.70
N SER A 62 -20.70 6.11 -1.39
CA SER A 62 -19.43 5.87 -0.68
C SER A 62 -18.77 4.58 -1.16
N LYS A 63 -19.54 3.50 -1.37
CA LYS A 63 -19.02 2.25 -1.94
C LYS A 63 -18.50 2.45 -3.36
N ASP A 64 -19.15 3.29 -4.16
CA ASP A 64 -18.72 3.59 -5.53
C ASP A 64 -17.42 4.41 -5.54
N ALA A 65 -17.24 5.35 -4.61
CA ALA A 65 -15.97 6.06 -4.42
C ALA A 65 -14.83 5.09 -4.04
N VAL A 66 -15.08 4.16 -3.11
CA VAL A 66 -14.11 3.12 -2.73
C VAL A 66 -13.73 2.24 -3.93
N ARG A 67 -14.70 1.83 -4.77
CA ARG A 67 -14.43 1.05 -5.98
C ARG A 67 -13.55 1.81 -6.99
N GLN A 68 -13.72 3.13 -7.10
CA GLN A 68 -12.95 3.94 -8.05
C GLN A 68 -11.45 3.93 -7.74
N LEU A 69 -11.06 3.88 -6.46
CA LEU A 69 -9.66 3.78 -6.04
C LEU A 69 -8.94 2.61 -6.72
N PHE A 70 -9.62 1.46 -6.83
CA PHE A 70 -9.06 0.22 -7.38
C PHE A 70 -9.45 -0.05 -8.83
N GLY A 71 -10.37 0.74 -9.38
CA GLY A 71 -10.89 0.59 -10.74
C GLY A 71 -11.64 -0.73 -10.95
N LYS A 72 -11.70 -1.17 -12.21
CA LYS A 72 -12.33 -2.44 -12.60
C LYS A 72 -11.36 -3.30 -13.38
N ARG A 73 -11.01 -4.43 -12.77
CA ARG A 73 -10.13 -5.44 -13.36
C ARG A 73 -10.81 -6.16 -14.52
N SER A 74 -10.03 -6.46 -15.55
CA SER A 74 -10.47 -7.25 -16.71
C SER A 74 -9.26 -7.83 -17.43
N LYS A 75 -9.38 -9.07 -17.93
CA LYS A 75 -8.39 -9.67 -18.87
C LYS A 75 -8.51 -9.07 -20.27
N ASN A 76 -9.65 -8.42 -20.59
CA ASN A 76 -9.85 -7.65 -21.79
C ASN A 76 -9.54 -6.16 -21.52
N PRO A 77 -8.49 -5.58 -22.12
CA PRO A 77 -8.11 -4.17 -21.91
C PRO A 77 -9.24 -3.18 -22.19
N ALA A 78 -10.10 -3.45 -23.17
CA ALA A 78 -11.20 -2.57 -23.55
C ALA A 78 -12.33 -2.48 -22.49
N GLN A 79 -12.35 -3.40 -21.52
CA GLN A 79 -13.33 -3.45 -20.44
C GLN A 79 -12.73 -3.08 -19.08
N ARG A 80 -11.43 -2.76 -19.06
CA ARG A 80 -10.73 -2.32 -17.86
C ARG A 80 -11.11 -0.88 -17.57
N ILE A 81 -11.38 -0.58 -16.31
CA ILE A 81 -11.46 0.79 -15.81
C ILE A 81 -10.19 1.01 -14.99
N PRO A 82 -9.33 1.98 -15.34
CA PRO A 82 -8.11 2.21 -14.59
C PRO A 82 -8.43 2.63 -13.15
N PRO A 83 -7.61 2.24 -12.17
CA PRO A 83 -7.72 2.73 -10.80
C PRO A 83 -7.44 4.23 -10.75
N THR A 84 -8.09 4.96 -9.84
CA THR A 84 -7.70 6.35 -9.55
C THR A 84 -6.48 6.41 -8.64
N SER A 85 -6.21 5.36 -7.85
CA SER A 85 -5.02 5.24 -7.00
C SER A 85 -4.07 4.16 -7.52
N ILE A 86 -2.89 4.57 -7.97
CA ILE A 86 -1.83 3.65 -8.39
C ILE A 86 -1.30 2.88 -7.17
N ALA A 87 -1.12 3.57 -6.05
CA ALA A 87 -0.57 3.01 -4.83
C ALA A 87 -1.46 1.90 -4.24
N LEU A 88 -2.77 2.14 -4.15
CA LEU A 88 -3.71 1.14 -3.65
C LEU A 88 -3.89 -0.03 -4.62
N ALA A 89 -3.86 0.22 -5.93
CA ALA A 89 -3.87 -0.84 -6.92
C ALA A 89 -2.62 -1.74 -6.83
N ALA A 90 -1.44 -1.15 -6.61
CA ALA A 90 -0.21 -1.89 -6.39
C ALA A 90 -0.27 -2.70 -5.09
N CYS A 91 -0.75 -2.12 -3.99
CA CYS A 91 -0.98 -2.83 -2.73
C CYS A 91 -1.93 -4.03 -2.91
N ALA A 92 -3.00 -3.88 -3.69
CA ALA A 92 -3.93 -4.97 -3.97
C ALA A 92 -3.26 -6.10 -4.76
N ASP A 93 -2.40 -5.80 -5.73
CA ASP A 93 -1.66 -6.82 -6.47
C ASP A 93 -0.66 -7.57 -5.56
N LEU A 94 0.12 -6.86 -4.75
CA LEU A 94 1.06 -7.45 -3.80
C LEU A 94 0.35 -8.28 -2.71
N ALA A 95 -0.81 -7.81 -2.24
CA ALA A 95 -1.65 -8.55 -1.29
C ALA A 95 -2.28 -9.81 -1.90
N ASN A 96 -2.58 -9.81 -3.20
CA ASN A 96 -3.07 -10.99 -3.89
C ASN A 96 -1.97 -12.01 -4.13
N GLU A 97 -0.75 -11.56 -4.47
CA GLU A 97 0.42 -12.43 -4.62
C GLU A 97 0.75 -13.16 -3.31
N SER A 98 0.71 -12.45 -2.17
CA SER A 98 0.97 -13.09 -0.87
C SER A 98 -0.10 -14.12 -0.45
N LYS A 99 -1.35 -13.95 -0.90
CA LYS A 99 -2.46 -14.89 -0.60
C LYS A 99 -2.54 -16.06 -1.58
N HIS A 100 -2.08 -15.89 -2.81
CA HIS A 100 -2.21 -16.87 -3.88
C HIS A 100 -0.84 -17.12 -4.52
N ALA A 101 -0.27 -18.32 -4.30
CA ALA A 101 0.96 -18.76 -4.96
C ALA A 101 0.87 -18.79 -6.50
N VAL A 102 -0.32 -18.58 -7.07
CA VAL A 102 -0.59 -18.41 -8.51
C VAL A 102 -1.52 -17.21 -8.71
N LEU A 103 -1.06 -16.22 -9.47
CA LEU A 103 -1.81 -15.01 -9.84
C LEU A 103 -2.81 -15.31 -10.98
N ASP A 104 -3.89 -16.04 -10.69
CA ASP A 104 -4.89 -16.44 -11.71
C ASP A 104 -5.91 -15.32 -12.03
N HIS A 105 -6.00 -14.34 -11.14
CA HIS A 105 -6.90 -13.19 -11.27
C HIS A 105 -6.25 -12.07 -12.08
N ALA A 106 -7.09 -11.27 -12.75
CA ALA A 106 -6.58 -10.07 -13.41
C ALA A 106 -5.95 -9.12 -12.38
N SER A 107 -4.92 -8.40 -12.79
CA SER A 107 -4.22 -7.38 -11.98
C SER A 107 -5.10 -6.14 -11.73
N TYR A 108 -4.91 -5.52 -10.57
CA TYR A 108 -5.42 -4.19 -10.19
C TYR A 108 -4.63 -3.05 -10.81
N SER A 109 -3.33 -3.21 -11.01
CA SER A 109 -2.48 -2.25 -11.71
C SER A 109 -2.61 -2.29 -13.24
N GLU A 110 -2.40 -1.14 -13.86
CA GLU A 110 -2.30 -1.06 -15.31
C GLU A 110 -1.02 -1.77 -15.81
N GLY A 111 -1.09 -2.40 -16.98
CA GLY A 111 0.08 -3.04 -17.60
C GLY A 111 0.50 -4.40 -17.01
N GLY A 112 -0.03 -4.80 -15.85
CA GLY A 112 0.28 -6.07 -15.20
C GLY A 112 0.33 -5.95 -13.68
N HIS A 113 0.54 -7.07 -13.00
CA HIS A 113 0.68 -7.08 -11.55
C HIS A 113 1.86 -6.22 -11.11
N ALA A 114 1.64 -5.38 -10.09
CA ALA A 114 2.74 -4.79 -9.36
C ALA A 114 3.59 -5.90 -8.71
N CYS A 115 4.91 -5.72 -8.71
CA CYS A 115 5.84 -6.68 -8.11
C CYS A 115 7.00 -5.96 -7.44
N VAL A 116 7.52 -6.54 -6.37
CA VAL A 116 8.77 -6.10 -5.74
C VAL A 116 9.92 -6.59 -6.60
N THR A 117 10.63 -5.66 -7.26
CA THR A 117 11.74 -5.97 -8.17
C THR A 117 13.12 -5.79 -7.53
N HIS A 118 13.18 -5.04 -6.44
CA HIS A 118 14.37 -4.90 -5.61
C HIS A 118 13.98 -4.92 -4.15
N GLU A 119 14.77 -5.63 -3.35
CA GLU A 119 14.68 -5.70 -1.92
C GLU A 119 16.08 -5.91 -1.38
N ASP A 120 16.59 -4.92 -0.66
CA ASP A 120 17.89 -5.02 -0.03
C ASP A 120 17.99 -4.01 1.11
N MET A 121 18.87 -4.32 2.07
CA MET A 121 19.31 -3.34 3.04
C MET A 121 20.58 -2.69 2.49
N SER A 122 20.49 -1.43 2.09
CA SER A 122 21.59 -0.73 1.44
C SER A 122 22.09 0.44 2.27
N SER A 123 23.40 0.65 2.23
CA SER A 123 24.00 1.91 2.62
C SER A 123 23.53 3.01 1.68
N ILE A 124 23.27 4.22 2.21
CA ILE A 124 22.90 5.39 1.39
C ILE A 124 23.96 5.63 0.28
N ASN A 125 25.22 5.26 0.55
CA ASN A 125 26.33 5.43 -0.39
C ASN A 125 26.40 4.33 -1.47
N ASP A 126 25.78 3.17 -1.22
CA ASP A 126 25.84 1.98 -2.08
C ASP A 126 24.52 1.70 -2.80
N LEU A 127 23.59 2.65 -2.78
CA LEU A 127 22.29 2.52 -3.43
C LEU A 127 22.43 2.29 -4.94
N PRO A 128 21.64 1.37 -5.52
CA PRO A 128 21.52 1.23 -6.98
C PRO A 128 21.03 2.54 -7.61
N GLU A 129 21.36 2.76 -8.88
CA GLU A 129 21.12 4.05 -9.56
C GLU A 129 19.64 4.47 -9.51
N VAL A 130 18.72 3.53 -9.69
CA VAL A 130 17.28 3.74 -9.51
C VAL A 130 16.91 4.26 -8.12
N ALA A 131 17.53 3.75 -7.07
CA ALA A 131 17.22 4.12 -5.70
C ALA A 131 17.71 5.53 -5.35
N ARG A 132 18.79 5.99 -6.00
CA ARG A 132 19.36 7.32 -5.76
C ARG A 132 18.40 8.45 -6.10
N GLN A 133 17.46 8.20 -7.03
CA GLN A 133 16.47 9.21 -7.41
C GLN A 133 15.43 9.49 -6.31
N PHE A 134 15.31 8.61 -5.31
CA PHE A 134 14.36 8.73 -4.20
C PHE A 134 15.03 9.17 -2.88
N VAL A 135 16.34 9.46 -2.90
CA VAL A 135 17.10 9.77 -1.67
C VAL A 135 16.65 11.06 -1.02
N ASP A 136 16.26 12.06 -1.80
CA ASP A 136 15.82 13.34 -1.29
C ASP A 136 14.38 13.31 -0.73
N ASP A 137 13.57 12.35 -1.20
CA ASP A 137 12.14 12.25 -0.86
C ASP A 137 11.87 11.34 0.34
N VAL A 138 12.71 10.32 0.55
CA VAL A 138 12.58 9.38 1.67
C VAL A 138 13.51 9.85 2.81
N PRO A 139 13.02 10.06 4.05
CA PRO A 139 13.88 10.39 5.17
C PRO A 139 14.86 9.25 5.46
N ARG A 140 16.11 9.41 4.99
CA ARG A 140 17.16 8.41 5.16
C ARG A 140 18.00 8.70 6.41
N LEU A 141 17.77 7.93 7.48
CA LEU A 141 18.45 8.07 8.76
C LEU A 141 19.44 6.92 8.96
N GLY A 142 20.67 7.24 9.36
CA GLY A 142 21.72 6.25 9.63
C GLY A 142 22.51 5.80 8.39
N ASP A 143 23.36 4.81 8.59
CA ASP A 143 24.29 4.33 7.55
C ASP A 143 23.66 3.27 6.63
N HIS A 144 22.59 2.59 7.07
CA HIS A 144 21.93 1.47 6.37
C HIS A 144 20.41 1.58 6.52
N GLN A 145 19.66 1.27 5.45
CA GLN A 145 18.21 1.23 5.49
C GLN A 145 17.66 0.12 4.62
N TRP A 146 16.52 -0.44 5.03
CA TRP A 146 15.72 -1.29 4.17
C TRP A 146 15.09 -0.50 3.04
N MET A 147 15.12 -1.08 1.84
CA MET A 147 14.55 -0.48 0.66
C MET A 147 13.90 -1.53 -0.21
N TRP A 148 12.72 -1.17 -0.74
CA TRP A 148 12.03 -1.97 -1.73
C TRP A 148 11.64 -1.09 -2.91
N ILE A 149 11.89 -1.61 -4.12
CA ILE A 149 11.40 -0.99 -5.34
C ILE A 149 10.24 -1.83 -5.86
N ILE A 150 9.10 -1.19 -6.05
CA ILE A 150 7.90 -1.76 -6.64
C ILE A 150 7.83 -1.30 -8.08
N THR A 151 7.70 -2.25 -9.01
CA THR A 151 7.46 -1.92 -10.42
C THR A 151 5.98 -2.03 -10.76
N VAL A 152 5.42 -0.95 -11.31
CA VAL A 152 4.04 -0.87 -11.81
C VAL A 152 4.06 -0.36 -13.24
N ASN A 153 3.56 -1.17 -14.20
CA ASN A 153 3.57 -0.82 -15.63
C ASN A 153 4.95 -0.37 -16.17
N GLY A 154 6.03 -1.01 -15.69
CA GLY A 154 7.41 -0.66 -16.07
C GLY A 154 7.93 0.66 -15.47
N LYS A 155 7.18 1.29 -14.56
CA LYS A 155 7.65 2.41 -13.74
C LYS A 155 8.01 1.91 -12.35
N GLU A 156 9.08 2.47 -11.79
CA GLU A 156 9.63 2.09 -10.49
C GLU A 156 9.21 3.08 -9.41
N TYR A 157 8.88 2.56 -8.24
CA TYR A 157 8.42 3.32 -7.07
C TYR A 157 9.15 2.82 -5.84
N ASP A 158 9.57 3.74 -4.97
CA ASP A 158 9.98 3.40 -3.61
C ASP A 158 8.74 2.95 -2.82
N ALA A 159 8.84 1.82 -2.12
CA ALA A 159 7.71 1.23 -1.42
C ALA A 159 7.18 2.10 -0.27
N LEU A 160 8.05 2.87 0.42
CA LEU A 160 7.60 3.75 1.49
C LEU A 160 6.84 4.95 0.93
N LEU A 161 7.34 5.57 -0.14
CA LEU A 161 6.61 6.66 -0.82
C LEU A 161 5.27 6.16 -1.38
N LEU A 162 5.25 4.96 -1.95
CA LEU A 162 4.01 4.34 -2.43
C LEU A 162 3.05 4.05 -1.26
N ALA A 163 3.55 3.64 -0.09
CA ALA A 163 2.73 3.47 1.10
C ALA A 163 2.17 4.80 1.62
N GLU A 164 2.94 5.89 1.58
CA GLU A 164 2.48 7.24 1.89
C GLU A 164 1.36 7.69 0.95
N ASP A 165 1.52 7.49 -0.36
CA ASP A 165 0.49 7.76 -1.36
C ASP A 165 -0.78 6.94 -1.08
N ALA A 166 -0.65 5.65 -0.75
CA ALA A 166 -1.79 4.81 -0.38
C ALA A 166 -2.51 5.32 0.87
N MET A 167 -1.77 5.79 1.89
CA MET A 167 -2.36 6.37 3.09
C MET A 167 -3.06 7.70 2.80
N ASN A 168 -2.50 8.54 1.93
CA ASN A 168 -3.09 9.79 1.49
C ASN A 168 -4.38 9.56 0.69
N ASP A 169 -4.39 8.57 -0.21
CA ASP A 169 -5.56 8.20 -1.01
C ASP A 169 -6.69 7.64 -0.13
N TRP A 170 -6.35 6.76 0.83
CA TRP A 170 -7.33 6.28 1.81
C TRP A 170 -7.87 7.41 2.68
N THR A 171 -7.00 8.28 3.19
CA THR A 171 -7.39 9.42 4.03
C THR A 171 -8.34 10.33 3.27
N SER A 172 -7.99 10.71 2.04
CA SER A 172 -8.81 11.58 1.20
C SER A 172 -10.18 10.95 0.96
N CYS A 173 -10.21 9.68 0.55
CA CYS A 173 -11.46 8.96 0.33
C CYS A 173 -12.34 8.91 1.58
N LEU A 174 -11.80 8.48 2.72
CA LEU A 174 -12.53 8.33 3.98
C LEU A 174 -13.07 9.66 4.52
N VAL A 175 -12.31 10.75 4.35
CA VAL A 175 -12.75 12.10 4.72
C VAL A 175 -13.87 12.58 3.80
N ASP A 176 -13.71 12.42 2.47
CA ASP A 176 -14.68 12.87 1.48
C ASP A 176 -16.04 12.18 1.61
N ILE A 177 -16.04 10.88 1.91
CA ILE A 177 -17.26 10.11 2.16
C ILE A 177 -17.78 10.28 3.60
N GLY A 178 -17.12 11.09 4.42
CA GLY A 178 -17.57 11.51 5.74
C GLY A 178 -17.44 10.44 6.85
N LEU A 179 -16.62 9.41 6.66
CA LEU A 179 -16.43 8.33 7.64
C LEU A 179 -15.41 8.68 8.73
N VAL A 180 -14.45 9.56 8.44
CA VAL A 180 -13.41 9.97 9.39
C VAL A 180 -13.16 11.48 9.38
N THR A 181 -12.52 11.98 10.44
CA THR A 181 -11.73 13.22 10.37
C THR A 181 -10.25 12.90 10.49
N TRP A 182 -9.43 13.55 9.67
CA TRP A 182 -7.98 13.40 9.72
C TRP A 182 -7.35 14.27 10.82
N HIS A 183 -6.36 13.71 11.50
CA HIS A 183 -5.48 14.39 12.44
C HIS A 183 -4.04 13.89 12.26
N VAL A 184 -3.08 14.63 12.82
CA VAL A 184 -1.63 14.30 12.73
C VAL A 184 -1.30 12.89 13.23
N ASN A 185 -2.11 12.34 14.15
CA ASN A 185 -1.89 11.01 14.75
C ASN A 185 -2.83 9.92 14.18
N GLY A 186 -3.46 10.15 13.03
CA GLY A 186 -4.32 9.17 12.35
C GLY A 186 -5.76 9.64 12.13
N TRP A 187 -6.70 8.71 12.17
CA TRP A 187 -8.12 8.95 11.91
C TRP A 187 -8.97 8.97 13.18
N SER A 188 -9.90 9.91 13.28
CA SER A 188 -11.02 9.84 14.23
C SER A 188 -12.27 9.38 13.49
N PHE A 189 -12.83 8.25 13.91
CA PHE A 189 -14.01 7.66 13.27
C PHE A 189 -15.29 8.37 13.71
N ARG A 190 -16.20 8.59 12.76
CA ARG A 190 -17.55 9.12 13.03
C ARG A 190 -18.57 8.02 13.32
#